data_AF-A0A2H5ZCS8-F1
#
_entry.id   AF-A0A2H5ZCS8-F1
#
_cell.length_a   1.000
_cell.length_b   1.000
_cell.length_c   1.000
_cell.angle_alpha   90.00
_cell.angle_beta   90.00
_cell.angle_gamma   90.00
#
_symmetry.space_group_name_H-M   'P 1'
#
loop_
_entity.id
_entity.type
_entity.pdbx_description
1 polymer ?
#
loop_
_entity_poly.entity_id
_entity_poly.type
_entity_poly.pdbx_seq_one_letter_code
_entity_poly.pdbx_strand_id
1 'polypeptide(L)'
;MRPAAELQFVARNTAESSENRIHEDSVARRYGFRGGLVPGVTTIAYLMEAALHLLGPEFLSRGEGFVRLTSPVYDGDVVTARAEPNGDGRLALSALGPEGQTVADGWAGLGDGAPPRLPDFPAAPLPGAAERPAASEEAFRERVVLGTLRARFDPAEARRYLAEVGLGASPAELQHPGLGIRYANWVLSANVRLGPWVHVSSGFSIFGAPEVGAEFETRARVLEVFERKGHRFVRLDVGLFAGERPLLRVDHTAIYELRPPA
;
A
#
# COMPACT_ATOMS: atom_id res chain seq x y z
N MET A 1 23.50 -5.14 19.73
CA MET A 1 22.47 -4.45 18.92
C MET A 1 22.42 -5.13 17.56
N ARG A 2 21.22 -5.43 17.02
CA ARG A 2 21.13 -5.94 15.64
C ARG A 2 21.66 -4.86 14.68
N PRO A 3 22.53 -5.17 13.71
CA PRO A 3 22.96 -4.19 12.71
C PRO A 3 21.76 -3.73 11.88
N ALA A 4 21.84 -2.53 11.28
CA ALA A 4 20.81 -2.07 10.35
C ALA A 4 20.75 -3.00 9.12
N ALA A 5 19.56 -3.16 8.54
CA ALA A 5 19.39 -3.77 7.22
C ALA A 5 19.32 -2.67 6.17
N GLU A 6 20.05 -2.86 5.08
CA GLU A 6 20.05 -1.97 3.92
C GLU A 6 19.91 -2.82 2.66
N LEU A 7 18.88 -2.53 1.86
CA LEU A 7 18.54 -3.26 0.63
C LEU A 7 18.38 -2.26 -0.51
N GLN A 8 18.86 -2.62 -1.70
CA GLN A 8 18.75 -1.78 -2.89
C GLN A 8 17.83 -2.42 -3.92
N PHE A 9 16.94 -1.61 -4.49
CA PHE A 9 15.97 -2.02 -5.50
C PHE A 9 16.04 -1.06 -6.68
N VAL A 10 15.87 -1.60 -7.90
CA VAL A 10 15.60 -0.78 -9.08
C VAL A 10 14.10 -0.68 -9.24
N ALA A 11 13.56 0.52 -9.05
CA ALA A 11 12.13 0.75 -9.11
C ALA A 11 11.62 0.56 -10.54
N ARG A 12 10.46 -0.09 -10.69
CA ARG A 12 9.79 -0.30 -11.97
C ARG A 12 8.39 0.27 -11.92
N ASN A 13 8.02 1.04 -12.94
CA ASN A 13 6.67 1.55 -13.09
C ASN A 13 5.77 0.47 -13.71
N THR A 14 5.13 -0.31 -12.85
CA THR A 14 4.24 -1.41 -13.25
C THR A 14 2.81 -0.93 -13.55
N ALA A 15 2.58 0.38 -13.53
CA ALA A 15 1.24 0.97 -13.58
C ALA A 15 1.08 2.01 -14.70
N GLU A 16 2.02 2.09 -15.64
CA GLU A 16 2.00 3.03 -16.76
C GLU A 16 0.70 2.94 -17.59
N SER A 17 0.17 1.72 -17.76
CA SER A 17 -1.09 1.46 -18.47
C SER A 17 -2.33 1.35 -17.56
N SER A 18 -2.21 1.69 -16.28
CA SER A 18 -3.33 1.62 -15.33
C SER A 18 -4.34 2.76 -15.53
N GLU A 19 -5.56 2.61 -14.99
CA GLU A 19 -6.54 3.71 -14.93
C GLU A 19 -5.99 4.94 -14.19
N ASN A 20 -5.03 4.75 -13.27
CA ASN A 20 -4.35 5.84 -12.59
C ASN A 20 -3.26 6.44 -13.47
N ARG A 21 -3.65 7.39 -14.31
CA ARG A 21 -2.75 8.03 -15.26
C ARG A 21 -1.66 8.90 -14.64
N ILE A 22 -1.59 9.07 -13.31
CA ILE A 22 -0.41 9.73 -12.71
C ILE A 22 0.88 8.91 -12.94
N HIS A 23 0.75 7.63 -13.28
CA HIS A 23 1.85 6.76 -13.67
C HIS A 23 2.26 6.93 -15.15
N GLU A 24 1.57 7.78 -15.91
CA GLU A 24 1.89 8.13 -17.30
C GLU A 24 2.68 9.45 -17.34
N ASP A 25 3.81 9.46 -18.05
CA ASP A 25 4.71 10.62 -18.20
C ASP A 25 3.98 11.92 -18.58
N SER A 26 3.10 11.84 -19.58
CA SER A 26 2.44 13.02 -20.16
C SER A 26 1.50 13.69 -19.15
N VAL A 27 0.83 12.90 -18.31
CA VAL A 27 -0.09 13.39 -17.29
C VAL A 27 0.68 13.85 -16.07
N ALA A 28 1.65 13.07 -15.59
CA ALA A 28 2.43 13.42 -14.42
C ALA A 28 3.17 14.77 -14.58
N ARG A 29 3.73 15.03 -15.77
CA ARG A 29 4.38 16.32 -16.08
C ARG A 29 3.44 17.52 -15.98
N ARG A 30 2.15 17.37 -16.30
CA ARG A 30 1.15 18.44 -16.13
C ARG A 30 0.93 18.79 -14.66
N TYR A 31 1.16 17.85 -13.74
CA TYR A 31 1.10 18.08 -12.30
C TYR A 31 2.45 18.48 -11.69
N GLY A 32 3.47 18.75 -12.52
CA GLY A 32 4.79 19.19 -12.08
C GLY A 32 5.75 18.07 -11.67
N PHE A 33 5.44 16.81 -11.96
CA PHE A 33 6.35 15.68 -11.76
C PHE A 33 7.32 15.50 -12.93
N ARG A 34 8.46 14.83 -12.71
CA ARG A 34 9.48 14.58 -13.76
C ARG A 34 8.98 13.62 -14.85
N GLY A 35 8.14 12.67 -14.46
CA GLY A 35 7.57 11.61 -15.29
C GLY A 35 6.57 10.79 -14.49
N GLY A 36 6.12 9.67 -15.05
CA GLY A 36 5.21 8.73 -14.40
C GLY A 36 5.78 8.24 -13.07
N LEU A 37 4.97 8.31 -12.01
CA LEU A 37 5.40 7.84 -10.70
C LEU A 37 5.41 6.31 -10.66
N VAL A 38 6.33 5.72 -9.92
CA VAL A 38 6.22 4.34 -9.47
C VAL A 38 5.13 4.25 -8.38
N PRO A 39 4.27 3.22 -8.36
CA PRO A 39 3.25 3.05 -7.32
C PRO A 39 3.84 3.08 -5.91
N GLY A 40 3.28 3.92 -5.03
CA GLY A 40 3.76 4.06 -3.65
C GLY A 40 3.76 2.76 -2.83
N VAL A 41 2.84 1.85 -3.14
CA VAL A 41 2.80 0.50 -2.56
C VAL A 41 4.09 -0.31 -2.80
N THR A 42 4.83 -0.01 -3.88
CA THR A 42 6.13 -0.62 -4.18
C THR A 42 7.19 -0.18 -3.18
N THR A 43 7.29 1.12 -2.90
CA THR A 43 8.22 1.65 -1.89
C THR A 43 7.89 1.17 -0.48
N ILE A 44 6.60 1.04 -0.15
CA ILE A 44 6.17 0.43 1.12
C ILE A 44 6.62 -1.03 1.20
N ALA A 45 6.51 -1.80 0.11
CA ALA A 45 6.97 -3.18 0.06
C ALA A 45 8.50 -3.29 0.30
N TYR A 46 9.30 -2.36 -0.22
CA TYR A 46 10.75 -2.31 0.05
C TYR A 46 11.07 -2.11 1.53
N LEU A 47 10.32 -1.24 2.20
CA LEU A 47 10.49 -1.01 3.63
C LEU A 47 10.01 -2.18 4.49
N MET A 48 8.95 -2.87 4.07
CA MET A 48 8.50 -4.11 4.70
C MET A 48 9.55 -5.23 4.55
N GLU A 49 10.20 -5.34 3.39
CA GLU A 49 11.28 -6.29 3.16
C GLU A 49 12.50 -5.99 4.06
N ALA A 50 12.89 -4.73 4.19
CA ALA A 50 13.98 -4.33 5.09
C ALA A 50 13.64 -4.64 6.57
N ALA A 51 12.39 -4.40 6.99
CA ALA A 51 11.92 -4.75 8.32
C ALA A 51 11.94 -6.28 8.56
N LEU A 52 11.50 -7.07 7.57
CA LEU A 52 11.50 -8.53 7.62
C LEU A 52 12.91 -9.10 7.84
N HIS A 53 13.92 -8.54 7.19
CA HIS A 53 15.32 -8.98 7.37
C HIS A 53 15.85 -8.79 8.80
N LEU A 54 15.31 -7.81 9.56
CA LEU A 54 15.71 -7.58 10.94
C LEU A 54 14.80 -8.23 11.96
N LEU A 55 13.49 -8.29 11.71
CA LEU A 55 12.50 -8.82 12.65
C LEU A 55 12.32 -10.33 12.50
N GLY A 56 12.67 -10.90 11.35
CA GLY A 56 12.51 -12.32 11.07
C GLY A 56 11.07 -12.71 10.70
N PRO A 57 10.80 -14.00 10.51
CA PRO A 57 9.51 -14.51 10.03
C PRO A 57 8.32 -14.14 10.92
N GLU A 58 8.54 -13.83 12.20
CA GLU A 58 7.51 -13.32 13.11
C GLU A 58 6.84 -12.04 12.59
N PHE A 59 7.54 -11.23 11.78
CA PHE A 59 6.96 -10.04 11.16
C PHE A 59 5.78 -10.38 10.23
N LEU A 60 5.75 -11.59 9.66
CA LEU A 60 4.69 -12.02 8.74
C LEU A 60 3.37 -12.37 9.46
N SER A 61 3.35 -12.41 10.80
CA SER A 61 2.14 -12.72 11.59
C SER A 61 1.92 -11.80 12.79
N ARG A 62 2.92 -11.00 13.17
CA ARG A 62 2.87 -10.05 14.28
C ARG A 62 3.43 -8.67 13.90
N GLY A 63 3.73 -8.44 12.63
CA GLY A 63 4.32 -7.19 12.17
C GLY A 63 3.33 -6.04 12.28
N GLU A 64 3.77 -4.90 12.77
CA GLU A 64 3.02 -3.64 12.71
C GLU A 64 3.94 -2.51 12.29
N GLY A 65 3.36 -1.42 11.79
CA GLY A 65 4.14 -0.27 11.41
C GLY A 65 3.34 0.84 10.76
N PHE A 66 4.08 1.85 10.33
CA PHE A 66 3.55 2.98 9.58
C PHE A 66 4.62 3.44 8.59
N VAL A 67 4.21 3.69 7.35
CA VAL A 67 5.06 4.28 6.31
C VAL A 67 4.32 5.45 5.69
N ARG A 68 5.03 6.57 5.53
CA ARG A 68 4.61 7.74 4.78
C ARG A 68 5.53 7.96 3.60
N LEU A 69 4.93 8.20 2.44
CA LEU A 69 5.61 8.56 1.20
C LEU A 69 5.80 10.08 1.17
N THR A 70 7.04 10.53 1.03
CA THR A 70 7.41 11.95 1.11
C THR A 70 7.71 12.55 -0.24
N SER A 71 8.27 11.75 -1.16
CA SER A 71 8.67 12.18 -2.50
C SER A 71 8.39 11.08 -3.53
N PRO A 72 8.13 11.43 -4.79
CA PRO A 72 7.92 10.44 -5.86
C PRO A 72 9.19 9.65 -6.15
N VAL A 73 8.99 8.38 -6.54
CA VAL A 73 10.01 7.51 -7.15
C VAL A 73 9.65 7.33 -8.61
N TYR A 74 10.64 7.26 -9.50
CA TYR A 74 10.46 7.11 -10.94
C TYR A 74 11.01 5.77 -11.45
N ASP A 75 10.57 5.38 -12.65
CA ASP A 75 11.08 4.17 -13.30
C ASP A 75 12.62 4.23 -13.44
N GLY A 76 13.30 3.14 -13.10
CA GLY A 76 14.75 3.03 -13.13
C GLY A 76 15.49 3.66 -11.95
N ASP A 77 14.80 4.40 -11.06
CA ASP A 77 15.45 4.93 -9.85
C ASP A 77 15.96 3.79 -8.95
N VAL A 78 17.18 3.92 -8.44
CA VAL A 78 17.70 3.04 -7.39
C VAL A 78 17.18 3.55 -6.04
N VAL A 79 16.40 2.71 -5.36
CA VAL A 79 15.86 2.99 -4.02
C VAL A 79 16.60 2.16 -3.00
N THR A 80 17.17 2.82 -2.00
CA THR A 80 17.80 2.17 -0.84
C THR A 80 16.83 2.13 0.33
N ALA A 81 16.30 0.96 0.66
CA ALA A 81 15.44 0.74 1.81
C ALA A 81 16.27 0.36 3.03
N ARG A 82 16.06 1.07 4.14
CA ARG A 82 16.77 0.88 5.40
C ARG A 82 15.81 0.60 6.53
N ALA A 83 16.22 -0.32 7.39
CA ALA A 83 15.61 -0.55 8.70
C ALA A 83 16.70 -0.56 9.77
N GLU A 84 16.50 0.19 10.85
CA GLU A 84 17.48 0.30 11.94
C GLU A 84 16.80 0.26 13.31
N PRO A 85 17.38 -0.37 14.34
CA PRO A 85 16.79 -0.37 15.68
C PRO A 85 16.63 1.05 16.24
N ASN A 86 15.46 1.38 16.77
CA ASN A 86 15.11 2.71 17.29
C ASN A 86 14.40 2.66 18.66
N GLY A 87 14.96 1.90 19.61
CA GLY A 87 14.39 1.75 20.95
C GLY A 87 13.09 0.93 20.98
N ASP A 88 12.66 0.52 22.18
CA ASP A 88 11.34 -0.12 22.46
C ASP A 88 10.93 -1.29 21.55
N GLY A 89 11.91 -2.02 20.98
CA GLY A 89 11.64 -3.12 20.05
C GLY A 89 11.14 -2.69 18.66
N ARG A 90 11.22 -1.40 18.33
CA ARG A 90 10.86 -0.83 17.03
C ARG A 90 12.08 -0.60 16.14
N LEU A 91 11.82 -0.57 14.85
CA LEU A 91 12.74 -0.18 13.79
C LEU A 91 12.31 1.17 13.24
N ALA A 92 13.25 2.09 13.05
CA ALA A 92 13.05 3.22 12.15
C ALA A 92 13.22 2.73 10.70
N LEU A 93 12.34 3.19 9.82
CA LEU A 93 12.34 2.84 8.40
C LEU A 93 12.60 4.09 7.56
N SER A 94 13.46 3.98 6.56
CA SER A 94 13.69 5.06 5.60
C SER A 94 13.99 4.50 4.22
N ALA A 95 13.37 5.06 3.18
CA ALA A 95 13.72 4.79 1.80
C ALA A 95 14.40 6.03 1.21
N LEU A 96 15.56 5.84 0.60
CA LEU A 96 16.35 6.89 -0.03
C LEU A 96 16.31 6.72 -1.54
N GLY A 97 16.04 7.81 -2.27
CA GLY A 97 16.13 7.86 -3.72
C GLY A 97 17.57 7.99 -4.23
N PRO A 98 17.75 8.13 -5.56
CA PRO A 98 19.07 8.08 -6.20
C PRO A 98 20.03 9.22 -5.80
N GLU A 99 19.51 10.36 -5.33
CA GLU A 99 20.31 11.50 -4.86
C GLU A 99 20.48 11.49 -3.32
N GLY A 100 20.10 10.39 -2.66
CA GLY A 100 20.13 10.27 -1.20
C GLY A 100 18.98 10.97 -0.47
N GLN A 101 18.03 11.55 -1.20
CA GLN A 101 16.83 12.19 -0.64
C GLN A 101 15.87 11.15 -0.06
N THR A 102 15.24 11.45 1.08
CA THR A 102 14.20 10.58 1.64
C THR A 102 12.94 10.61 0.77
N VAL A 103 12.55 9.44 0.25
CA VAL A 103 11.33 9.24 -0.55
C VAL A 103 10.20 8.59 0.26
N ALA A 104 10.55 7.91 1.36
CA ALA A 104 9.59 7.45 2.36
C ALA A 104 10.24 7.32 3.74
N ASP A 105 9.46 7.51 4.80
CA ASP A 105 9.88 7.37 6.20
C ASP A 105 8.81 6.64 7.02
N GLY A 106 9.21 6.01 8.12
CA GLY A 106 8.28 5.24 8.93
C GLY A 106 8.91 4.50 10.09
N TRP A 107 8.15 3.55 10.61
CA TRP A 107 8.60 2.60 11.62
C TRP A 107 7.94 1.24 11.43
N ALA A 108 8.57 0.18 11.93
CA ALA A 108 7.98 -1.13 12.05
C ALA A 108 8.39 -1.81 13.36
N GLY A 109 7.62 -2.78 13.81
CA GLY A 109 7.92 -3.58 14.99
C GLY A 109 7.11 -4.86 15.00
N LEU A 110 7.28 -5.63 16.07
CA LEU A 110 6.39 -6.73 16.39
C LEU A 110 5.40 -6.23 17.44
N GLY A 111 4.11 -6.45 17.20
CA GLY A 111 3.03 -6.06 18.09
C GLY A 111 2.09 -7.22 18.38
N ASP A 112 1.44 -7.15 19.54
CA ASP A 112 0.38 -8.07 19.95
C ASP A 112 -0.99 -7.38 19.92
N GLY A 113 -1.15 -6.42 19.00
CA GLY A 113 -2.38 -5.67 18.81
C GLY A 113 -3.56 -6.61 18.54
N ALA A 114 -4.73 -6.25 19.08
CA ALA A 114 -5.95 -7.02 18.88
C ALA A 114 -6.26 -7.15 17.36
N PRO A 115 -6.43 -8.38 16.83
CA PRO A 115 -6.76 -8.55 15.43
C PRO A 115 -8.08 -7.87 15.06
N PRO A 116 -8.21 -7.32 13.84
CA PRO A 116 -9.48 -6.76 13.39
C PRO A 116 -10.52 -7.86 13.34
N ARG A 117 -11.75 -7.55 13.77
CA ARG A 117 -12.86 -8.51 13.74
C ARG A 117 -13.66 -8.28 12.47
N LEU A 118 -14.01 -9.36 11.77
CA LEU A 118 -14.79 -9.30 10.54
C LEU A 118 -16.10 -8.48 10.67
N PRO A 119 -16.87 -8.55 11.78
CA PRO A 119 -18.08 -7.73 11.95
C PRO A 119 -17.83 -6.22 11.95
N ASP A 120 -16.62 -5.76 12.28
CA ASP A 120 -16.26 -4.34 12.25
C ASP A 120 -16.03 -3.84 10.79
N PHE A 121 -15.96 -4.77 9.83
CA PHE A 121 -15.79 -4.56 8.40
C PHE A 121 -16.93 -5.26 7.63
N PRO A 122 -18.14 -4.67 7.59
CA PRO A 122 -19.27 -5.30 6.91
C PRO A 122 -18.98 -5.47 5.40
N ALA A 123 -19.52 -6.54 4.82
CA ALA A 123 -19.46 -6.73 3.38
C ALA A 123 -20.46 -5.80 2.68
N ALA A 124 -20.09 -5.31 1.50
CA ALA A 124 -20.98 -4.55 0.62
C ALA A 124 -20.82 -5.02 -0.83
N PRO A 125 -21.86 -4.90 -1.68
CA PRO A 125 -21.74 -5.19 -3.10
C PRO A 125 -20.67 -4.31 -3.76
N LEU A 126 -19.79 -4.93 -4.55
CA LEU A 126 -18.82 -4.19 -5.35
C LEU A 126 -19.55 -3.60 -6.58
N PRO A 127 -19.46 -2.29 -6.83
CA PRO A 127 -20.07 -1.69 -8.03
C PRO A 127 -19.43 -2.26 -9.30
N GLY A 128 -20.22 -2.46 -10.35
CA GLY A 128 -19.68 -2.79 -11.67
C GLY A 128 -18.77 -1.67 -12.19
N ALA A 129 -17.84 -1.99 -13.09
CA ALA A 129 -16.83 -1.04 -13.57
C ALA A 129 -17.43 0.28 -14.13
N ALA A 130 -18.59 0.19 -14.80
CA ALA A 130 -19.33 1.32 -15.36
C ALA A 130 -20.21 2.05 -14.33
N GLU A 131 -20.53 1.41 -13.21
CA GLU A 131 -21.42 1.92 -12.15
C GLU A 131 -20.65 2.63 -11.02
N ARG A 132 -19.31 2.54 -11.05
CA ARG A 132 -18.43 3.24 -10.10
C ARG A 132 -18.72 4.76 -10.16
N PRO A 133 -19.13 5.40 -9.05
CA PRO A 133 -19.28 6.85 -9.01
C PRO A 133 -17.92 7.51 -9.23
N ALA A 134 -17.91 8.74 -9.73
CA ALA A 134 -16.69 9.54 -9.75
C ALA A 134 -16.24 9.79 -8.30
N ALA A 135 -14.93 9.75 -8.04
CA ALA A 135 -14.41 10.05 -6.72
C ALA A 135 -14.75 11.50 -6.33
N SER A 136 -15.47 11.66 -5.23
CA SER A 136 -15.87 12.95 -4.69
C SER A 136 -16.10 12.82 -3.19
N GLU A 137 -16.10 13.95 -2.48
CA GLU A 137 -16.40 13.97 -1.04
C GLU A 137 -17.78 13.39 -0.74
N GLU A 138 -18.77 13.71 -1.58
CA GLU A 138 -20.13 13.17 -1.51
C GLU A 138 -20.14 11.66 -1.70
N ALA A 139 -19.49 11.13 -2.74
CA ALA A 139 -19.45 9.69 -3.00
C ALA A 139 -18.85 8.88 -1.84
N PHE A 140 -17.81 9.41 -1.18
CA PHE A 140 -17.21 8.77 -0.01
C PHE A 140 -18.07 8.91 1.26
N ARG A 141 -18.75 10.04 1.45
CA ARG A 141 -19.61 10.24 2.62
C ARG A 141 -20.91 9.44 2.54
N GLU A 142 -21.48 9.29 1.35
CA GLU A 142 -22.68 8.47 1.13
C GLU A 142 -22.38 6.97 1.21
N ARG A 143 -21.12 6.56 0.93
CA ARG A 143 -20.67 5.17 0.92
C ARG A 143 -19.55 4.95 1.92
N VAL A 144 -19.88 5.10 3.20
CA VAL A 144 -18.92 4.87 4.30
C VAL A 144 -18.37 3.45 4.27
N VAL A 145 -19.17 2.46 3.86
CA VAL A 145 -18.70 1.08 3.62
C VAL A 145 -18.48 0.90 2.12
N LEU A 146 -17.24 0.57 1.74
CA LEU A 146 -16.89 0.29 0.35
C LEU A 146 -17.25 -1.15 -0.01
N GLY A 147 -17.60 -1.35 -1.28
CA GLY A 147 -17.83 -2.65 -1.89
C GLY A 147 -16.64 -3.59 -1.72
N THR A 148 -16.94 -4.84 -1.40
CA THR A 148 -15.96 -5.87 -1.03
C THR A 148 -15.25 -6.42 -2.26
N LEU A 149 -13.93 -6.26 -2.30
CA LEU A 149 -13.08 -6.95 -3.27
C LEU A 149 -12.91 -8.41 -2.84
N ARG A 150 -13.10 -9.34 -3.78
CA ARG A 150 -12.87 -10.77 -3.58
C ARG A 150 -11.80 -11.23 -4.53
N ALA A 151 -10.88 -12.03 -4.02
CA ALA A 151 -9.80 -12.60 -4.81
C ALA A 151 -9.48 -14.01 -4.32
N ARG A 152 -8.84 -14.77 -5.20
CA ARG A 152 -8.26 -16.07 -4.88
C ARG A 152 -6.76 -15.94 -4.91
N PHE A 153 -6.07 -16.44 -3.88
CA PHE A 153 -4.62 -16.33 -3.83
C PHE A 153 -3.96 -17.28 -4.85
N ASP A 154 -3.59 -16.72 -6.00
CA ASP A 154 -2.92 -17.43 -7.08
C ASP A 154 -1.38 -17.33 -6.95
N PRO A 155 -0.65 -18.44 -6.81
CA PRO A 155 0.81 -18.45 -6.81
C PRO A 155 1.45 -17.82 -8.05
N ALA A 156 0.84 -17.93 -9.22
CA ALA A 156 1.39 -17.34 -10.44
C ALA A 156 1.33 -15.81 -10.38
N GLU A 157 0.21 -15.26 -9.91
CA GLU A 157 0.06 -13.82 -9.68
C GLU A 157 1.01 -13.32 -8.60
N ALA A 158 1.15 -14.03 -7.49
CA ALA A 158 2.09 -13.66 -6.42
C ALA A 158 3.54 -13.63 -6.92
N ARG A 159 3.99 -14.62 -7.69
CA ARG A 159 5.34 -14.62 -8.30
C ARG A 159 5.54 -13.46 -9.27
N ARG A 160 4.54 -13.18 -10.10
CA ARG A 160 4.57 -12.04 -11.03
C ARG A 160 4.69 -10.72 -10.27
N TYR A 161 3.90 -10.54 -9.20
CA TYR A 161 4.01 -9.39 -8.32
C TYR A 161 5.43 -9.22 -7.75
N LEU A 162 6.00 -10.27 -7.17
CA LEU A 162 7.35 -10.22 -6.60
C LEU A 162 8.40 -9.89 -7.65
N ALA A 163 8.30 -10.48 -8.85
CA ALA A 163 9.18 -10.19 -9.96
C ALA A 163 9.07 -8.73 -10.42
N GLU A 164 7.84 -8.20 -10.52
CA GLU A 164 7.54 -6.82 -10.87
C GLU A 164 8.25 -5.83 -9.93
N VAL A 165 8.12 -6.04 -8.62
CA VAL A 165 8.72 -5.13 -7.62
C VAL A 165 10.19 -5.43 -7.32
N GLY A 166 10.74 -6.57 -7.75
CA GLY A 166 12.13 -6.95 -7.49
C GLY A 166 12.35 -7.69 -6.16
N LEU A 167 11.31 -8.33 -5.63
CA LEU A 167 11.31 -9.09 -4.37
C LEU A 167 11.26 -10.62 -4.59
N GLY A 168 11.69 -11.10 -5.75
CA GLY A 168 11.65 -12.53 -6.09
C GLY A 168 12.49 -13.44 -5.18
N ALA A 169 13.48 -12.88 -4.47
CA ALA A 169 14.33 -13.58 -3.51
C ALA A 169 13.93 -13.34 -2.05
N SER A 170 12.75 -12.73 -1.80
CA SER A 170 12.31 -12.40 -0.45
C SER A 170 12.19 -13.65 0.42
N PRO A 171 12.64 -13.61 1.69
CA PRO A 171 12.45 -14.71 2.63
C PRO A 171 10.97 -14.94 2.99
N ALA A 172 10.07 -14.00 2.67
CA ALA A 172 8.62 -14.22 2.79
C ALA A 172 8.03 -15.10 1.67
N GLU A 173 8.83 -15.44 0.66
CA GLU A 173 8.38 -16.17 -0.54
C GLU A 173 7.11 -15.52 -1.13
N LEU A 174 6.09 -16.32 -1.44
CA LEU A 174 4.82 -15.84 -2.00
C LEU A 174 3.99 -15.01 -1.02
N GLN A 175 4.29 -15.06 0.27
CA GLN A 175 3.49 -14.49 1.35
C GLN A 175 3.92 -13.07 1.74
N HIS A 176 4.72 -12.40 0.90
CA HIS A 176 5.20 -11.05 1.17
C HIS A 176 4.03 -10.06 1.41
N PRO A 177 4.01 -9.32 2.54
CA PRO A 177 2.87 -8.50 2.95
C PRO A 177 2.59 -7.32 2.01
N GLY A 178 3.57 -6.92 1.20
CA GLY A 178 3.41 -5.91 0.16
C GLY A 178 2.29 -6.23 -0.85
N LEU A 179 1.97 -7.51 -1.10
CA LEU A 179 0.83 -7.87 -1.93
C LEU A 179 -0.50 -7.49 -1.25
N GLY A 180 -0.60 -7.67 0.07
CA GLY A 180 -1.76 -7.23 0.83
C GLY A 180 -1.93 -5.70 0.81
N ILE A 181 -0.83 -4.94 0.85
CA ILE A 181 -0.85 -3.48 0.67
C ILE A 181 -1.37 -3.09 -0.73
N ARG A 182 -1.03 -3.85 -1.77
CA ARG A 182 -1.56 -3.66 -3.13
C ARG A 182 -3.07 -3.89 -3.18
N TYR A 183 -3.59 -4.95 -2.55
CA TYR A 183 -5.03 -5.18 -2.43
C TYR A 183 -5.74 -4.08 -1.63
N ALA A 184 -5.13 -3.63 -0.52
CA ALA A 184 -5.66 -2.52 0.27
C ALA A 184 -5.72 -1.21 -0.51
N ASN A 185 -4.83 -1.03 -1.49
CA ASN A 185 -4.87 0.10 -2.40
C ASN A 185 -5.94 -0.06 -3.49
N TRP A 186 -6.09 -1.27 -4.05
CA TRP A 186 -7.08 -1.53 -5.11
C TRP A 186 -8.53 -1.39 -4.65
N VAL A 187 -8.83 -1.60 -3.36
CA VAL A 187 -10.20 -1.43 -2.84
C VAL A 187 -10.74 -0.02 -3.08
N LEU A 188 -9.87 0.99 -3.06
CA LEU A 188 -10.24 2.36 -3.38
C LEU A 188 -10.62 2.49 -4.87
N SER A 189 -9.71 2.13 -5.77
CA SER A 189 -9.94 2.24 -7.23
C SER A 189 -11.06 1.34 -7.74
N ALA A 190 -11.34 0.22 -7.07
CA ALA A 190 -12.44 -0.67 -7.44
C ALA A 190 -13.82 -0.11 -7.06
N ASN A 191 -13.89 0.85 -6.14
CA ASN A 191 -15.15 1.40 -5.65
C ASN A 191 -15.51 2.76 -6.25
N VAL A 192 -14.53 3.51 -6.74
CA VAL A 192 -14.73 4.84 -7.34
C VAL A 192 -13.90 4.98 -8.62
N ARG A 193 -14.38 5.79 -9.57
CA ARG A 193 -13.58 6.24 -10.71
C ARG A 193 -12.69 7.38 -10.26
N LEU A 194 -11.39 7.10 -10.18
CA LEU A 194 -10.38 8.09 -9.82
C LEU A 194 -9.85 8.77 -11.09
N GLY A 195 -9.53 10.06 -10.97
CA GLY A 195 -8.58 10.70 -11.87
C GLY A 195 -7.14 10.31 -11.51
N PRO A 196 -6.14 11.14 -11.85
CA PRO A 196 -4.80 10.99 -11.31
C PRO A 196 -4.82 11.12 -9.78
N TRP A 197 -4.34 10.09 -9.07
CA TRP A 197 -4.41 10.00 -7.61
C TRP A 197 -3.11 9.44 -7.04
N VAL A 198 -2.80 9.76 -5.78
CA VAL A 198 -1.50 9.44 -5.16
C VAL A 198 -1.70 8.77 -3.79
N HIS A 199 -1.10 7.60 -3.59
CA HIS A 199 -1.01 6.97 -2.27
C HIS A 199 -0.04 7.76 -1.39
N VAL A 200 -0.42 8.06 -0.14
CA VAL A 200 0.34 8.94 0.77
C VAL A 200 0.97 8.16 1.91
N SER A 201 0.21 7.28 2.56
CA SER A 201 0.71 6.50 3.68
C SER A 201 -0.09 5.23 3.92
N SER A 202 0.54 4.29 4.62
CA SER A 202 -0.09 3.10 5.18
C SER A 202 0.39 2.89 6.61
N GLY A 203 -0.53 2.94 7.57
CA GLY A 203 -0.38 2.22 8.84
C GLY A 203 -0.78 0.76 8.62
N PHE A 204 -0.08 -0.22 9.19
CA PHE A 204 -0.37 -1.62 8.95
C PHE A 204 -0.21 -2.50 10.20
N SER A 205 -1.00 -3.57 10.26
CA SER A 205 -0.87 -4.68 11.20
C SER A 205 -1.06 -5.98 10.44
N ILE A 206 -0.06 -6.85 10.48
CA ILE A 206 0.03 -8.12 9.74
C ILE A 206 -0.30 -9.25 10.70
N PHE A 207 -1.23 -10.11 10.29
CA PHE A 207 -1.71 -11.27 11.05
C PHE A 207 -1.46 -12.59 10.31
N GLY A 208 -1.04 -12.51 9.04
CA GLY A 208 -0.69 -13.66 8.20
C GLY A 208 -0.95 -13.38 6.73
N ALA A 209 -0.75 -14.41 5.92
CA ALA A 209 -1.06 -14.41 4.49
C ALA A 209 -2.20 -15.40 4.18
N PRO A 210 -2.88 -15.24 3.02
CA PRO A 210 -3.79 -16.26 2.53
C PRO A 210 -3.00 -17.53 2.14
N GLU A 211 -3.62 -18.69 2.32
CA GLU A 211 -3.08 -19.95 1.83
C GLU A 211 -3.22 -20.03 0.31
N VAL A 212 -2.33 -20.79 -0.35
CA VAL A 212 -2.37 -21.00 -1.80
C VAL A 212 -3.74 -21.54 -2.23
N GLY A 213 -4.40 -20.82 -3.14
CA GLY A 213 -5.72 -21.18 -3.66
C GLY A 213 -6.88 -20.83 -2.74
N ALA A 214 -6.64 -20.26 -1.56
CA ALA A 214 -7.70 -19.77 -0.68
C ALA A 214 -8.33 -18.49 -1.22
N GLU A 215 -9.62 -18.33 -0.96
CA GLU A 215 -10.31 -17.06 -1.18
C GLU A 215 -10.06 -16.12 -0.01
N PHE A 216 -9.95 -14.84 -0.33
CA PHE A 216 -9.87 -13.78 0.66
C PHE A 216 -10.62 -12.54 0.17
N GLU A 217 -11.02 -11.72 1.13
CA GLU A 217 -11.77 -10.51 0.91
C GLU A 217 -10.97 -9.30 1.38
N THR A 218 -11.02 -8.21 0.62
CA THR A 218 -10.57 -6.89 1.06
C THR A 218 -11.80 -6.02 1.27
N ARG A 219 -12.02 -5.61 2.53
CA ARG A 219 -13.14 -4.78 2.96
C ARG A 219 -12.61 -3.47 3.48
N ALA A 220 -13.29 -2.36 3.17
CA ALA A 220 -12.83 -1.04 3.57
C ALA A 220 -14.00 -0.17 4.02
N ARG A 221 -13.69 0.74 4.95
CA ARG A 221 -14.59 1.83 5.33
C ARG A 221 -13.86 3.16 5.26
N VAL A 222 -14.59 4.19 4.86
CA VAL A 222 -14.12 5.57 4.88
C VAL A 222 -14.08 6.03 6.32
N LEU A 223 -12.90 6.44 6.79
CA LEU A 223 -12.73 7.07 8.10
C LEU A 223 -12.88 8.57 8.01
N GLU A 224 -12.29 9.17 6.98
CA GLU A 224 -12.20 10.62 6.85
C GLU A 224 -12.05 11.01 5.38
N VAL A 225 -12.63 12.16 5.05
CA VAL A 225 -12.43 12.85 3.77
C VAL A 225 -12.13 14.31 4.09
N PHE A 226 -11.02 14.82 3.60
CA PHE A 226 -10.52 16.14 3.99
C PHE A 226 -9.71 16.81 2.88
N GLU A 227 -9.56 18.13 2.98
CA GLU A 227 -8.70 18.92 2.09
C GLU A 227 -7.44 19.38 2.83
N ARG A 228 -6.29 19.35 2.14
CA ARG A 228 -5.04 19.92 2.66
C ARG A 228 -4.17 20.42 1.51
N LYS A 229 -3.73 21.68 1.59
CA LYS A 229 -2.87 22.33 0.57
C LYS A 229 -3.46 22.25 -0.85
N GLY A 230 -4.79 22.34 -0.98
CA GLY A 230 -5.52 22.26 -2.24
C GLY A 230 -5.68 20.85 -2.83
N HIS A 231 -5.20 19.81 -2.14
CA HIS A 231 -5.45 18.41 -2.51
C HIS A 231 -6.59 17.84 -1.66
N ARG A 232 -7.38 16.93 -2.23
CA ARG A 232 -8.43 16.21 -1.50
C ARG A 232 -8.01 14.78 -1.18
N PHE A 233 -8.18 14.41 0.08
CA PHE A 233 -7.70 13.17 0.66
C PHE A 233 -8.86 12.29 1.13
N VAL A 234 -8.65 10.99 1.05
CA VAL A 234 -9.48 9.99 1.71
C VAL A 234 -8.60 9.11 2.58
N ARG A 235 -9.06 8.86 3.81
CA ARG A 235 -8.46 7.90 4.73
C ARG A 235 -9.42 6.73 4.91
N LEU A 236 -8.92 5.52 4.74
CA LEU A 236 -9.68 4.27 4.82
C LEU A 236 -9.13 3.39 5.94
N ASP A 237 -10.02 2.70 6.64
CA ASP A 237 -9.68 1.52 7.43
C ASP A 237 -9.97 0.29 6.56
N VAL A 238 -8.93 -0.46 6.23
CA VAL A 238 -8.99 -1.60 5.31
C VAL A 238 -8.63 -2.88 6.05
N GLY A 239 -9.45 -3.90 5.91
CA GLY A 239 -9.20 -5.24 6.46
C GLY A 239 -9.17 -6.29 5.36
N LEU A 240 -8.17 -7.16 5.39
CA LEU A 240 -8.07 -8.34 4.55
C LEU A 240 -8.38 -9.58 5.39
N PHE A 241 -9.24 -10.47 4.89
CA PHE A 241 -9.73 -11.63 5.63
C PHE A 241 -9.80 -12.88 4.75
N ALA A 242 -9.38 -14.03 5.27
CA ALA A 242 -9.66 -15.35 4.71
C ALA A 242 -10.74 -16.01 5.57
N GLY A 243 -12.00 -15.97 5.12
CA GLY A 243 -13.14 -16.26 5.99
C GLY A 243 -13.20 -15.26 7.16
N GLU A 244 -13.22 -15.76 8.39
CA GLU A 244 -13.15 -14.90 9.60
C GLU A 244 -11.72 -14.60 10.05
N ARG A 245 -10.70 -15.26 9.47
CA ARG A 245 -9.31 -15.08 9.86
C ARG A 245 -8.77 -13.76 9.30
N PRO A 246 -8.31 -12.82 10.16
CA PRO A 246 -7.67 -11.60 9.67
C PRO A 246 -6.28 -11.89 9.10
N LEU A 247 -5.94 -11.20 8.02
CA LEU A 247 -4.65 -11.30 7.33
C LEU A 247 -3.84 -10.01 7.50
N LEU A 248 -4.48 -8.88 7.26
CA LEU A 248 -3.85 -7.57 7.28
C LEU A 248 -4.90 -6.50 7.63
N ARG A 249 -4.53 -5.54 8.47
CA ARG A 249 -5.26 -4.27 8.61
C ARG A 249 -4.40 -3.15 8.08
N VAL A 250 -4.99 -2.22 7.33
CA VAL A 250 -4.30 -1.06 6.76
C VAL A 250 -5.09 0.21 7.05
N ASP A 251 -4.44 1.16 7.71
CA ASP A 251 -4.86 2.56 7.73
C ASP A 251 -4.29 3.25 6.50
N HIS A 252 -5.11 3.36 5.46
CA HIS A 252 -4.70 3.78 4.13
C HIS A 252 -5.08 5.24 3.89
N THR A 253 -4.12 6.09 3.51
CA THR A 253 -4.40 7.49 3.13
C THR A 253 -3.97 7.75 1.70
N ALA A 254 -4.86 8.31 0.88
CA ALA A 254 -4.59 8.69 -0.49
C ALA A 254 -5.12 10.09 -0.82
N ILE A 255 -4.45 10.78 -1.74
CA ILE A 255 -4.99 11.94 -2.45
C ILE A 255 -5.83 11.40 -3.59
N TYR A 256 -7.16 11.54 -3.53
CA TYR A 256 -8.06 11.10 -4.60
C TYR A 256 -8.27 12.17 -5.68
N GLU A 257 -7.98 13.43 -5.36
CA GLU A 257 -8.01 14.56 -6.28
C GLU A 257 -6.80 15.46 -6.00
N LEU A 258 -5.86 15.51 -6.95
CA LEU A 258 -4.73 16.42 -6.89
C LEU A 258 -5.21 17.85 -7.11
N ARG A 259 -4.56 18.82 -6.45
CA ARG A 259 -4.76 20.23 -6.78
C ARG A 259 -4.57 20.46 -8.28
N PRO A 260 -5.34 21.35 -8.92
CA PRO A 260 -5.16 21.67 -10.32
C PRO A 260 -3.72 22.10 -10.63
N PRO A 261 -3.19 21.79 -11.83
CA PRO A 261 -1.97 22.41 -12.34
C PRO A 261 -2.05 23.94 -12.26
N ALA A 262 -0.92 24.58 -12.00
CA ALA A 262 -0.79 26.03 -12.08
C ALA A 262 -0.85 26.51 -13.54
#